data_AF-M4NCJ2-F1
#
_entry.id   AF-M4NCJ2-F1
#
_cell.length_a   1.000
_cell.length_b   1.000
_cell.length_c   1.000
_cell.angle_alpha   90.00
_cell.angle_beta   90.00
_cell.angle_gamma   90.00
#
_symmetry.space_group_name_H-M   'P 1'
#
loop_
_entity.id
_entity.type
_entity.pdbx_description
1 polymer ?
#
loop_
_entity_poly.entity_id
_entity_poly.type
_entity_poly.pdbx_seq_one_letter_code
_entity_poly.pdbx_strand_id
1 'polypeptide(L)'
;MTGSARVAPKIAIATDSTADLHERINEAAKVSGRSMNAEIVQRLEASFPPDIESEMLRQRMAELANLQRSLQDIHTRLDAERTRLQRADPGSAEYRSVGERISVFQIRMETLTTLAASVQEDVERLIKARPVAN
;
A
#
# COMPACT_ATOMS: atom_id res chain seq x y z
N MET A 1 -0.17 -43.25 -52.93
CA MET A 1 0.75 -42.49 -52.05
C MET A 1 0.64 -41.02 -52.43
N THR A 2 -0.21 -40.26 -51.75
CA THR A 2 -0.44 -38.82 -52.02
C THR A 2 -0.01 -38.04 -50.79
N GLY A 3 1.16 -37.39 -50.87
CA GLY A 3 1.71 -36.57 -49.81
C GLY A 3 0.90 -35.27 -49.66
N SER A 4 0.12 -35.19 -48.58
CA SER A 4 -0.52 -33.96 -48.13
C SER A 4 0.52 -33.10 -47.42
N ALA A 5 1.13 -32.16 -48.14
CA ALA A 5 1.98 -31.14 -47.54
C ALA A 5 1.08 -30.10 -46.88
N ARG A 6 0.88 -30.22 -45.55
CA ARG A 6 0.30 -29.16 -44.72
C ARG A 6 1.27 -27.98 -44.74
N VAL A 7 0.93 -26.93 -45.47
CA VAL A 7 1.59 -25.62 -45.37
C VAL A 7 1.20 -25.03 -44.02
N ALA A 8 2.18 -24.91 -43.11
CA ALA A 8 2.00 -24.22 -41.85
C ALA A 8 1.66 -22.73 -42.13
N PRO A 9 0.67 -22.13 -41.45
CA PRO A 9 0.40 -20.71 -41.60
C PRO A 9 1.62 -19.92 -41.11
N LYS A 10 2.22 -19.14 -42.01
CA LYS A 10 3.18 -18.10 -41.65
C LYS A 10 2.44 -17.10 -40.76
N ILE A 11 2.79 -17.06 -39.48
CA ILE A 11 2.32 -16.01 -38.58
C ILE A 11 2.94 -14.71 -39.09
N ALA A 12 2.15 -13.92 -39.82
CA ALA A 12 2.52 -12.57 -40.20
C ALA A 12 2.41 -11.69 -38.95
N ILE A 13 3.53 -11.42 -38.29
CA ILE A 13 3.60 -10.32 -37.32
C ILE A 13 3.47 -9.05 -38.16
N ALA A 14 2.35 -8.35 -38.04
CA ALA A 14 2.07 -7.14 -38.82
C ALA A 14 3.15 -6.07 -38.58
N THR A 15 4.01 -5.87 -39.57
CA THR A 15 5.15 -4.95 -39.56
C THR A 15 4.76 -3.49 -39.78
N ASP A 16 3.48 -3.19 -39.99
CA ASP A 16 2.97 -1.82 -40.20
C ASP A 16 2.84 -1.01 -38.89
N SER A 17 3.09 -1.62 -37.73
CA SER A 17 2.88 -0.97 -36.42
C SER A 17 4.11 -0.28 -35.81
N THR A 18 5.33 -0.56 -36.30
CA THR A 18 6.55 -0.04 -35.66
C THR A 18 6.86 1.42 -36.00
N ALA A 19 6.58 1.85 -37.24
CA ALA A 19 6.74 3.24 -37.66
C ALA A 19 5.75 4.17 -36.94
N ASP A 20 4.47 3.77 -36.86
CA ASP A 20 3.43 4.49 -36.11
C ASP A 20 3.75 4.53 -34.61
N LEU A 21 4.21 3.41 -34.03
CA LEU A 21 4.61 3.37 -32.64
C LEU A 21 5.81 4.29 -32.35
N HIS A 22 6.80 4.30 -33.24
CA HIS A 22 7.98 5.17 -33.10
C HIS A 22 7.58 6.65 -33.15
N GLU A 23 6.71 7.04 -34.08
CA GLU A 23 6.20 8.41 -34.18
C GLU A 23 5.41 8.82 -32.94
N ARG A 24 4.52 7.94 -32.46
CA ARG A 24 3.72 8.16 -31.24
C ARG A 24 4.57 8.28 -29.98
N ILE A 25 5.64 7.49 -29.85
CA ILE A 25 6.59 7.59 -28.73
C ILE A 25 7.40 8.88 -28.83
N ASN A 26 7.82 9.28 -30.03
CA ASN A 26 8.56 10.51 -30.24
C ASN A 26 7.72 11.76 -29.91
N GLU A 27 6.45 11.79 -30.35
CA GLU A 27 5.52 12.85 -30.00
C GLU A 27 5.25 12.90 -28.49
N ALA A 28 5.05 11.75 -27.85
CA ALA A 28 4.90 11.69 -26.41
C ALA A 28 6.15 12.21 -25.68
N ALA A 29 7.35 11.82 -26.12
CA ALA A 29 8.61 12.30 -25.54
C ALA A 29 8.73 13.83 -25.63
N LYS A 30 8.35 14.43 -26.77
CA LYS A 30 8.31 15.89 -26.95
C LYS A 30 7.33 16.55 -25.97
N VAL A 31 6.11 16.02 -25.85
CA VAL A 31 5.08 16.54 -24.92
C VAL A 31 5.55 16.43 -23.46
N SER A 32 6.19 15.31 -23.10
CA SER A 32 6.73 15.05 -21.76
C SER A 32 7.99 15.85 -21.42
N GLY A 33 8.63 16.50 -22.41
CA GLY A 33 9.95 17.11 -22.25
C GLY A 33 11.08 16.10 -21.97
N ARG A 34 10.92 14.85 -22.42
CA ARG A 34 11.90 13.75 -22.23
C ARG A 34 12.58 13.39 -23.54
N SER A 35 13.75 12.76 -23.46
CA SER A 35 14.31 12.09 -24.64
C SER A 35 13.43 10.89 -25.01
N MET A 36 13.42 10.51 -26.29
CA MET A 36 12.68 9.33 -26.74
C MET A 36 13.07 8.07 -25.95
N ASN A 37 14.36 7.92 -25.64
CA ASN A 37 14.85 6.82 -24.82
C ASN A 37 14.30 6.86 -23.38
N ALA A 38 14.26 8.03 -22.75
CA ALA A 38 13.71 8.19 -21.40
C ALA A 38 12.19 7.92 -21.36
N GLU A 39 11.45 8.29 -22.41
CA GLU A 39 10.03 7.99 -22.53
C GLU A 39 9.78 6.49 -22.74
N ILE A 40 10.62 5.80 -23.54
CA ILE A 40 10.55 4.34 -23.71
C ILE A 40 10.80 3.64 -22.38
N VAL A 41 11.87 4.00 -21.67
CA VAL A 41 12.21 3.44 -20.35
C VAL A 41 11.06 3.65 -19.37
N GLN A 42 10.53 4.88 -19.27
CA GLN A 42 9.43 5.20 -18.36
C GLN A 42 8.15 4.40 -18.67
N ARG A 43 7.81 4.19 -19.95
CA ARG A 43 6.67 3.37 -20.34
C ARG A 43 6.88 1.89 -20.07
N LEU A 44 8.10 1.39 -20.29
CA LEU A 44 8.45 0.01 -19.97
C LEU A 44 8.38 -0.22 -18.46
N GLU A 45 8.98 0.66 -17.66
CA GLU A 45 8.88 0.65 -16.19
C GLU A 45 7.43 0.65 -15.71
N ALA A 46 6.59 1.52 -16.28
CA ALA A 46 5.17 1.59 -15.94
C ALA A 46 4.34 0.38 -16.44
N SER A 47 4.85 -0.38 -17.41
CA SER A 47 4.18 -1.58 -17.95
C SER A 47 4.44 -2.83 -17.12
N PHE A 48 5.47 -2.82 -16.27
CA PHE A 48 5.70 -3.90 -15.32
C PHE A 48 4.70 -3.78 -14.16
N PRO A 49 4.04 -4.88 -13.74
CA PRO A 49 3.20 -4.86 -12.55
C PRO A 49 4.04 -4.39 -11.36
N PRO A 50 3.46 -3.63 -10.42
CA PRO A 50 4.17 -3.25 -9.20
C PRO A 50 4.71 -4.52 -8.56
N ASP A 51 6.01 -4.51 -8.29
CA ASP A 51 6.69 -5.60 -7.62
C ASP A 51 5.88 -6.03 -6.38
N ILE A 52 5.69 -7.34 -6.20
CA ILE A 52 4.87 -7.89 -5.12
C ILE A 52 5.31 -7.32 -3.77
N GLU A 53 6.63 -7.13 -3.57
CA GLU A 53 7.20 -6.52 -2.37
C GLU A 53 6.76 -5.05 -2.20
N SER A 54 6.67 -4.30 -3.30
CA SER A 54 6.22 -2.90 -3.29
C SER A 54 4.73 -2.80 -2.97
N GLU A 55 3.91 -3.72 -3.46
CA GLU A 55 2.49 -3.78 -3.13
C GLU A 55 2.27 -4.19 -1.66
N MET A 56 3.00 -5.20 -1.18
CA MET A 56 2.98 -5.61 0.22
C MET A 56 3.40 -4.47 1.16
N LEU A 57 4.47 -3.75 0.82
CA LEU A 57 4.92 -2.60 1.59
C LEU A 57 3.84 -1.52 1.65
N ARG A 58 3.22 -1.19 0.51
CA ARG A 58 2.13 -0.21 0.44
C ARG A 58 0.95 -0.61 1.35
N GLN A 59 0.57 -1.89 1.33
CA GLN A 59 -0.51 -2.42 2.17
C GLN A 59 -0.15 -2.34 3.66
N ARG A 60 1.06 -2.75 4.05
CA ARG A 60 1.53 -2.68 5.45
C ARG A 60 1.64 -1.26 5.96
N MET A 61 2.10 -0.32 5.14
CA MET A 61 2.12 1.10 5.50
C MET A 61 0.70 1.65 5.71
N ALA A 62 -0.26 1.27 4.86
CA ALA A 62 -1.66 1.68 5.02
C ALA A 62 -2.29 1.08 6.29
N GLU A 63 -2.01 -0.19 6.58
CA GLU A 63 -2.43 -0.86 7.82
C GLU A 63 -1.88 -0.14 9.05
N LEU A 64 -0.58 0.15 9.07
CA LEU A 64 0.07 0.88 10.15
C LEU A 64 -0.57 2.26 10.38
N ALA A 65 -0.82 3.02 9.31
CA ALA A 65 -1.45 4.33 9.41
C ALA A 65 -2.88 4.24 10.01
N ASN A 66 -3.63 3.18 9.68
CA ASN A 66 -4.95 2.94 10.26
C ASN A 66 -4.89 2.54 11.75
N LEU A 67 -3.90 1.74 12.14
CA LEU A 67 -3.65 1.39 13.54
C LEU A 67 -3.27 2.61 14.37
N GLN A 68 -2.36 3.45 13.85
CA GLN A 68 -1.98 4.72 14.50
C GLN A 68 -3.17 5.66 14.68
N ARG A 69 -4.03 5.79 13.66
CA ARG A 69 -5.27 6.59 13.78
C ARG A 69 -6.21 6.04 14.86
N SER A 70 -6.33 4.72 14.94
CA SER A 70 -7.17 4.04 15.95
C SER A 70 -6.62 4.23 17.36
N LEU A 71 -5.30 4.17 17.54
CA LEU A 71 -4.64 4.47 18.81
C LEU A 71 -4.90 5.91 19.26
N GLN A 72 -4.79 6.88 18.34
CA GLN A 72 -5.06 8.28 18.64
C GLN A 72 -6.51 8.53 19.09
N ASP A 73 -7.48 7.90 18.41
CA ASP A 73 -8.90 7.98 18.78
C ASP A 73 -9.15 7.38 20.17
N ILE A 74 -8.57 6.21 20.46
CA ILE A 74 -8.71 5.58 21.78
C ILE A 74 -8.06 6.43 22.88
N HIS A 75 -6.89 7.03 22.62
CA HIS A 75 -6.24 7.92 23.57
C HIS A 75 -7.15 9.10 23.93
N THR A 76 -7.72 9.74 22.91
CA THR A 76 -8.66 10.86 23.08
C THR A 76 -9.88 10.45 23.90
N ARG A 77 -10.46 9.27 23.62
CA ARG A 77 -11.61 8.75 24.38
C ARG A 77 -11.25 8.38 25.82
N LEU A 78 -10.08 7.79 26.03
CA LEU A 78 -9.58 7.42 27.34
C LEU A 78 -9.39 8.66 28.22
N ASP A 79 -8.84 9.74 27.68
CA ASP A 79 -8.66 11.00 28.41
C ASP A 79 -9.99 11.68 28.73
N ALA A 80 -10.97 11.60 27.81
CA ALA A 80 -12.32 12.07 28.07
C ALA A 80 -12.97 11.28 29.22
N GLU A 81 -12.90 9.94 29.20
CA GLU A 81 -13.46 9.12 30.28
C GLU A 81 -12.71 9.31 31.60
N ARG A 82 -11.38 9.49 31.59
CA ARG A 82 -10.61 9.85 32.80
C ARG A 82 -11.10 11.17 33.40
N THR A 83 -11.35 12.17 32.57
CA THR A 83 -11.91 13.46 33.01
C THR A 83 -13.31 13.27 33.61
N ARG A 84 -14.15 12.40 33.01
CA ARG A 84 -15.47 12.07 33.57
C ARG A 84 -15.35 11.36 34.90
N LEU A 85 -14.41 10.42 35.05
CA LEU A 85 -14.18 9.69 36.29
C LEU A 85 -13.78 10.63 37.43
N GLN A 86 -12.91 11.60 37.16
CA GLN A 86 -12.47 12.61 38.13
C GLN A 86 -13.62 13.49 38.64
N ARG A 87 -14.68 13.67 37.84
CA ARG A 87 -15.86 14.48 38.19
C ARG A 87 -16.98 13.66 38.83
N ALA A 88 -16.96 12.33 38.66
CA ALA A 88 -17.98 11.45 39.18
C ALA A 88 -17.79 11.24 40.69
N ASP A 89 -18.91 11.19 41.42
CA ASP A 89 -18.90 10.90 42.85
C ASP A 89 -18.42 9.45 43.09
N PRO A 90 -17.35 9.24 43.89
CA PRO A 90 -16.88 7.89 44.22
C PRO A 90 -18.00 7.03 44.83
N GLY A 91 -18.20 5.85 44.25
CA GLY A 91 -19.26 4.92 44.68
C GLY A 91 -20.58 5.05 43.93
N SER A 92 -20.75 6.10 43.12
CA SER A 92 -21.90 6.21 42.21
C SER A 92 -21.90 5.11 41.13
N ALA A 93 -23.07 4.83 40.57
CA ALA A 93 -23.19 3.94 39.41
C ALA A 93 -22.42 4.46 38.19
N GLU A 94 -22.38 5.79 38.02
CA GLU A 94 -21.60 6.43 36.96
C GLU A 94 -20.09 6.19 37.13
N TYR A 95 -19.55 6.36 38.33
CA TYR A 95 -18.13 6.11 38.62
C TYR A 95 -17.72 4.69 38.22
N ARG A 96 -18.51 3.69 38.59
CA ARG A 96 -18.26 2.28 38.20
C ARG A 96 -18.31 2.08 36.69
N SER A 97 -19.36 2.61 36.04
CA SER A 97 -19.54 2.49 34.59
C SER A 97 -18.42 3.17 33.80
N VAL A 98 -17.95 4.35 34.24
CA VAL A 98 -16.80 5.03 33.64
C VAL A 98 -15.52 4.21 33.85
N GLY A 99 -15.31 3.67 35.05
CA GLY A 99 -14.17 2.81 35.37
C GLY A 99 -14.10 1.58 34.46
N GLU A 100 -15.22 0.89 34.23
CA GLU A 100 -15.31 -0.25 33.31
C GLU A 100 -14.93 0.13 31.87
N ARG A 101 -15.44 1.26 31.36
CA ARG A 101 -15.09 1.75 30.01
C ARG A 101 -13.61 2.07 29.88
N ILE A 102 -13.01 2.70 30.90
CA ILE A 102 -11.57 2.98 30.96
C ILE A 102 -10.78 1.68 30.85
N SER A 103 -11.13 0.64 31.61
CA SER A 103 -10.47 -0.66 31.54
C SER A 103 -10.56 -1.29 30.15
N VAL A 104 -11.74 -1.24 29.51
CA VAL A 104 -11.91 -1.73 28.13
C VAL A 104 -11.03 -0.97 27.15
N PHE A 105 -10.96 0.36 27.25
CA PHE A 105 -10.10 1.17 26.39
C PHE A 105 -8.61 0.89 26.62
N GLN A 106 -8.18 0.65 27.86
CA GLN A 106 -6.79 0.28 28.17
C GLN A 106 -6.40 -1.04 27.52
N ILE A 107 -7.22 -2.08 27.66
CA ILE A 107 -6.99 -3.39 27.02
C ILE A 107 -6.89 -3.26 25.51
N ARG A 108 -7.81 -2.50 24.90
CA ARG A 108 -7.81 -2.28 23.45
C ARG A 108 -6.58 -1.50 22.99
N MET A 109 -6.16 -0.49 23.75
CA MET A 109 -4.96 0.29 23.46
C MET A 109 -3.70 -0.58 23.50
N GLU A 110 -3.56 -1.43 24.50
CA GLU A 110 -2.45 -2.39 24.59
C GLU A 110 -2.42 -3.33 23.38
N THR A 111 -3.58 -3.91 23.04
CA THR A 111 -3.71 -4.81 21.88
C THR A 111 -3.28 -4.13 20.57
N LEU A 112 -3.77 -2.91 20.33
CA LEU A 112 -3.44 -2.16 19.12
C LEU A 112 -1.98 -1.68 19.10
N THR A 113 -1.40 -1.39 20.26
CA THR A 113 0.02 -1.02 20.37
C THR A 113 0.91 -2.18 19.96
N THR A 114 0.62 -3.38 20.47
CA THR A 114 1.34 -4.61 20.09
C THR A 114 1.19 -4.92 18.61
N LEU A 115 -0.02 -4.79 18.06
CA LEU A 115 -0.26 -5.01 16.64
C LEU A 115 0.48 -3.97 15.77
N ALA A 116 0.44 -2.69 16.14
CA ALA A 116 1.16 -1.63 15.43
C ALA A 116 2.67 -1.86 15.44
N ALA A 117 3.23 -2.32 16.57
CA ALA A 117 4.65 -2.67 16.65
C ALA A 117 5.02 -3.84 15.71
N SER A 118 4.18 -4.87 15.64
CA SER A 118 4.38 -5.99 14.71
C SER A 118 4.32 -5.56 13.24
N VAL A 119 3.36 -4.71 12.87
CA VAL A 119 3.24 -4.20 11.49
C VAL A 119 4.39 -3.27 11.15
N GLN A 120 4.84 -2.44 12.10
CA GLN A 120 6.02 -1.59 11.94
C GLN A 120 7.28 -2.44 11.65
N GLU A 121 7.46 -3.55 12.36
CA GLU A 121 8.57 -4.47 12.10
C GLU A 121 8.50 -5.08 10.69
N ASP A 122 7.31 -5.49 10.24
CA ASP A 122 7.10 -5.99 8.88
C ASP A 122 7.44 -4.93 7.83
N VAL A 123 7.04 -3.67 8.03
CA VAL A 123 7.40 -2.54 7.15
C VAL A 123 8.91 -2.37 7.08
N GLU A 124 9.60 -2.37 8.22
CA GLU A 124 11.06 -2.22 8.27
C GLU A 124 11.80 -3.36 7.57
N ARG A 125 11.30 -4.60 7.70
CA ARG A 125 11.85 -5.77 7.00
C ARG A 125 11.69 -5.63 5.50
N LEU A 126 10.51 -5.22 5.01
CA LEU A 126 10.25 -5.01 3.58
C LEU A 126 11.08 -3.88 2.99
N ILE A 127 11.30 -2.79 3.75
CA ILE A 127 12.17 -1.69 3.32
C ILE A 127 13.63 -2.17 3.18
N LYS A 128 14.11 -2.98 4.14
CA LYS A 128 15.49 -3.53 4.11
C LYS A 128 15.70 -4.57 3.02
N ALA A 129 14.66 -5.33 2.66
CA ALA A 129 14.72 -6.36 1.63
C ALA A 129 14.80 -5.79 0.20
N ARG A 130 14.39 -4.52 0.01
CA ARG A 130 14.40 -3.88 -1.31
C ARG A 130 15.84 -3.76 -1.83
N PRO A 131 16.15 -4.31 -3.01
CA PRO A 131 17.46 -4.13 -3.61
C PRO A 131 17.67 -2.64 -3.93
N VAL A 132 18.83 -2.10 -3.51
CA VAL A 132 19.27 -0.77 -3.93
C VAL A 132 19.44 -0.83 -5.44
N ALA A 133 18.56 -0.18 -6.19
CA ALA A 133 18.75 0.00 -7.63
C ALA A 133 20.05 0.80 -7.83
N ASN A 134 21.09 0.12 -8.30
CA ASN A 134 22.34 0.72 -8.79
C ASN A 134 22.14 1.28 -10.19
#